data_AF-A0A4S2AUE0-F1
#
_entry.id   AF-A0A4S2AUE0-F1
#
_cell.length_a   1.000
_cell.length_b   1.000
_cell.length_c   1.000
_cell.angle_alpha   90.00
_cell.angle_beta   90.00
_cell.angle_gamma   90.00
#
_symmetry.space_group_name_H-M   'P 1'
#
loop_
_entity.id
_entity.type
_entity.pdbx_description
1 polymer ?
#
loop_
_entity_poly.entity_id
_entity_poly.type
_entity_poly.pdbx_seq_one_letter_code
_entity_poly.pdbx_strand_id
1 'polypeptide(L)'
;MGIIKIFFLLPSKGKFLQNFANNDQLKAQAEQVWRQLDGLSPILLILTAVLGIGLAIYYYTGYNEMPGRHYKIQHWGLWAAIAFILSLIGTAVIEYVGIKTNIKTGLTSLYWLCAINNALYCLILYFLTSVVWCNFNFCRTNAYKFLKF
;
A
#
# COMPACT_ATOMS: atom_id res chain seq x y z
N MET A 1 -18.14 -9.50 -8.36
CA MET A 1 -16.70 -9.77 -8.10
C MET A 1 -16.12 -8.50 -7.51
N GLY A 2 -15.46 -8.57 -6.35
CA GLY A 2 -14.96 -7.37 -5.68
C GLY A 2 -13.56 -6.94 -6.08
N ILE A 3 -13.15 -5.80 -5.52
CA ILE A 3 -11.95 -5.03 -5.86
C ILE A 3 -10.67 -5.73 -5.38
N ILE A 4 -10.77 -6.67 -4.43
CA ILE A 4 -9.64 -7.44 -3.91
C ILE A 4 -8.81 -8.15 -5.00
N LYS A 5 -9.41 -8.44 -6.16
CA LYS A 5 -8.72 -9.03 -7.31
C LYS A 5 -7.60 -8.18 -7.89
N ILE A 6 -7.61 -6.87 -7.64
CA ILE A 6 -6.53 -5.99 -8.06
C ILE A 6 -5.24 -6.41 -7.33
N PHE A 7 -5.33 -6.86 -6.07
CA PHE A 7 -4.17 -7.22 -5.27
C PHE A 7 -3.50 -8.50 -5.79
N PHE A 8 -2.43 -8.34 -6.56
CA PHE A 8 -1.78 -9.43 -7.30
C PHE A 8 -1.02 -10.44 -6.43
N LEU A 9 -0.61 -10.07 -5.21
CA LEU A 9 0.04 -11.00 -4.28
C LEU A 9 -0.93 -11.91 -3.52
N LEU A 10 -2.24 -11.62 -3.54
CA LEU A 10 -3.21 -12.42 -2.80
C LEU A 10 -3.47 -13.75 -3.54
N PRO A 11 -3.60 -14.87 -2.81
CA PRO A 11 -4.05 -16.12 -3.42
C PRO A 11 -5.48 -15.99 -3.94
N SER A 12 -5.93 -16.90 -4.79
CA SER A 12 -7.36 -16.96 -5.11
C SER A 12 -8.19 -17.31 -3.86
N LYS A 13 -9.44 -16.84 -3.79
CA LYS A 13 -10.37 -17.19 -2.69
C LYS A 13 -10.42 -18.70 -2.46
N GLY A 14 -10.52 -19.49 -3.53
CA GLY A 14 -10.55 -20.96 -3.44
C GLY A 14 -9.28 -21.54 -2.81
N LYS A 15 -8.10 -21.08 -3.23
CA LYS A 15 -6.81 -21.53 -2.67
C LYS A 15 -6.66 -21.14 -1.21
N PHE A 16 -7.14 -19.95 -0.82
CA PHE A 16 -7.17 -19.54 0.58
C PHE A 16 -8.08 -20.42 1.44
N LEU A 17 -9.29 -20.72 0.95
CA LEU A 17 -10.27 -21.54 1.69
C LEU A 17 -9.90 -23.02 1.79
N GLN A 18 -9.06 -23.53 0.88
CA GLN A 18 -8.54 -24.89 0.97
C GLN A 18 -7.80 -25.15 2.28
N ASN A 19 -7.18 -24.12 2.88
CA ASN A 19 -6.50 -24.22 4.17
C ASN A 19 -7.46 -24.58 5.33
N PHE A 20 -8.77 -24.41 5.13
CA PHE A 20 -9.81 -24.67 6.12
C PHE A 20 -10.81 -25.73 5.67
N ALA A 21 -10.53 -26.45 4.58
CA ALA A 21 -11.49 -27.38 3.96
C ALA A 21 -11.96 -28.51 4.88
N ASN A 22 -11.15 -28.89 5.88
CA ASN A 22 -11.44 -29.98 6.81
C ASN A 22 -12.37 -29.57 7.97
N ASN A 23 -12.78 -28.30 8.06
CA ASN A 23 -13.66 -27.81 9.11
C ASN A 23 -14.62 -26.75 8.56
N ASP A 24 -15.89 -27.14 8.38
CA ASP A 24 -16.93 -26.30 7.78
C ASP A 24 -17.16 -24.99 8.55
N GLN A 25 -17.07 -25.03 9.88
CA GLN A 25 -17.23 -23.83 10.71
C GLN A 25 -16.07 -22.84 10.49
N LEU A 26 -14.83 -23.31 10.48
CA LEU A 26 -13.66 -22.48 10.21
C LEU A 26 -13.66 -21.96 8.78
N LYS A 27 -14.09 -22.78 7.82
CA LYS A 27 -14.24 -22.39 6.42
C LYS A 27 -15.26 -21.26 6.25
N ALA A 28 -16.42 -21.36 6.90
CA ALA A 28 -17.43 -20.29 6.88
C ALA A 28 -16.90 -18.97 7.48
N GLN A 29 -16.13 -19.05 8.57
CA GLN A 29 -15.47 -17.86 9.14
C GLN A 29 -14.38 -17.30 8.21
N ALA A 30 -13.61 -18.16 7.55
CA ALA A 30 -12.58 -17.74 6.59
C ALA A 30 -13.22 -17.06 5.37
N GLU A 31 -14.37 -17.55 4.92
CA GLU A 31 -15.17 -16.87 3.91
C GLU A 31 -15.62 -15.47 4.33
N GLN A 32 -16.03 -15.31 5.60
CA GLN A 32 -16.40 -14.02 6.14
C GLN A 32 -15.19 -13.06 6.18
N VAL A 33 -14.02 -13.53 6.61
CA VAL A 33 -12.77 -12.76 6.58
C VAL A 33 -12.47 -12.30 5.16
N TRP A 34 -12.58 -13.19 4.17
CA TRP A 34 -12.36 -12.84 2.77
C TRP A 34 -13.33 -11.74 2.30
N ARG A 35 -14.61 -11.84 2.65
CA ARG A 35 -15.62 -10.82 2.31
C ARG A 35 -15.34 -9.48 2.97
N GLN A 36 -14.91 -9.48 4.24
CA GLN A 36 -14.54 -8.26 4.95
C GLN A 36 -13.31 -7.60 4.32
N LEU A 37 -12.28 -8.39 3.98
CA LEU A 37 -11.09 -7.90 3.29
C LEU A 37 -11.43 -7.30 1.91
N ASP A 38 -12.33 -7.94 1.15
CA ASP A 38 -12.83 -7.42 -0.12
C ASP A 38 -13.61 -6.10 0.05
N GLY A 39 -14.41 -6.00 1.13
CA GLY A 39 -15.09 -4.76 1.50
C GLY A 39 -14.16 -3.63 1.95
N LEU A 40 -13.02 -3.94 2.58
CA LEU A 40 -12.01 -2.97 3.00
C LEU A 40 -11.05 -2.58 1.87
N SER A 41 -10.93 -3.39 0.82
CA SER A 41 -10.02 -3.17 -0.31
C SER A 41 -10.09 -1.75 -0.91
N PRO A 42 -11.26 -1.10 -1.09
CA PRO A 42 -11.33 0.27 -1.58
C PRO A 42 -10.63 1.27 -0.66
N ILE A 43 -10.84 1.14 0.67
CA ILE A 43 -10.22 2.01 1.68
C ILE A 43 -8.71 1.82 1.68
N LEU A 44 -8.24 0.58 1.55
CA LEU A 44 -6.81 0.27 1.46
C LEU A 44 -6.16 0.91 0.23
N LEU A 45 -6.84 0.90 -0.93
CA LEU A 45 -6.35 1.55 -2.14
C LEU A 45 -6.36 3.08 -2.03
N ILE A 46 -7.37 3.67 -1.38
CA ILE A 46 -7.41 5.11 -1.11
C ILE A 46 -6.25 5.51 -0.19
N LEU A 47 -6.00 4.76 0.88
CA LEU A 47 -4.85 5.00 1.78
C LEU A 47 -3.54 5.03 0.97
N THR A 48 -3.36 4.04 0.10
CA THR A 48 -2.20 3.93 -0.78
C THR A 48 -2.06 5.12 -1.72
N ALA A 49 -3.15 5.56 -2.34
CA ALA A 49 -3.13 6.73 -3.21
C ALA A 49 -2.74 8.00 -2.44
N VAL A 50 -3.35 8.22 -1.28
CA VAL A 50 -3.07 9.38 -0.42
C VAL A 50 -1.62 9.39 0.05
N LEU A 51 -1.10 8.25 0.53
CA LEU A 51 0.28 8.17 1.00
C LEU A 51 1.29 8.28 -0.15
N GLY A 52 1.12 7.51 -1.23
CA GLY A 52 2.06 7.48 -2.35
C GLY A 52 2.15 8.83 -3.05
N ILE A 53 1.01 9.41 -3.42
CA ILE A 53 0.95 10.71 -4.11
C ILE A 53 1.26 11.84 -3.13
N GLY A 54 0.66 11.84 -1.95
CA GLY A 54 0.82 12.91 -0.95
C GLY A 54 2.25 13.04 -0.44
N LEU A 55 2.94 11.93 -0.16
CA LEU A 55 4.34 11.97 0.27
C LEU A 55 5.27 12.37 -0.86
N ALA A 56 4.97 11.99 -2.11
CA ALA A 56 5.73 12.48 -3.26
C ALA A 56 5.57 14.00 -3.42
N ILE A 57 4.34 14.53 -3.37
CA ILE A 57 4.06 15.98 -3.38
C ILE A 57 4.85 16.66 -2.27
N TYR A 58 4.73 16.17 -1.03
CA TYR A 58 5.40 16.73 0.14
C TYR A 58 6.93 16.72 -0.03
N TYR A 59 7.49 15.63 -0.55
CA TYR A 59 8.91 15.54 -0.86
C TYR A 59 9.33 16.65 -1.83
N TYR A 60 8.67 16.78 -2.99
CA TYR A 60 9.07 17.74 -4.02
C TYR A 60 8.77 19.21 -3.66
N THR A 61 7.84 19.46 -2.74
CA THR A 61 7.46 20.81 -2.30
C THR A 61 8.05 21.11 -0.93
N GLY A 62 7.27 20.96 0.14
CA GLY A 62 7.63 21.43 1.48
C GLY A 62 8.94 20.86 2.02
N TYR A 63 9.31 19.61 1.72
CA TYR A 63 10.57 19.06 2.21
C TYR A 63 11.80 19.64 1.52
N ASN A 64 11.78 19.78 0.19
CA ASN A 64 12.93 20.26 -0.59
C ASN A 64 13.05 21.80 -0.65
N GLU A 65 12.04 22.53 -0.16
CA GLU A 65 12.14 23.97 0.06
C GLU A 65 12.99 24.34 1.29
N MET A 66 13.25 23.39 2.19
CA MET A 66 14.06 23.64 3.39
C MET A 66 15.57 23.66 3.07
N PRO A 67 16.35 24.53 3.75
CA PRO A 67 17.77 24.71 3.47
C PRO A 67 18.59 23.43 3.72
N GLY A 68 19.61 23.20 2.89
CA GLY A 68 20.56 22.08 3.04
C GLY A 68 20.06 20.72 2.54
N ARG A 69 18.85 20.66 1.98
CA ARG A 69 18.22 19.41 1.50
C ARG A 69 18.22 19.26 -0.01
N HIS A 70 18.74 20.27 -0.71
CA HIS A 70 18.77 20.29 -2.16
C HIS A 70 19.63 19.17 -2.74
N TYR A 71 19.15 18.68 -3.87
CA TYR A 71 19.88 17.84 -4.81
C TYR A 71 20.39 16.46 -4.38
N LYS A 72 19.87 15.85 -3.31
CA LYS A 72 20.28 14.49 -2.89
C LYS A 72 19.20 13.44 -3.15
N ILE A 73 19.52 12.49 -4.04
CA ILE A 73 18.68 11.31 -4.32
C ILE A 73 18.42 10.45 -3.07
N GLN A 74 19.33 10.47 -2.10
CA GLN A 74 19.18 9.75 -0.84
C GLN A 74 17.92 10.15 -0.08
N HIS A 75 17.53 11.44 -0.11
CA HIS A 75 16.29 11.89 0.53
C HIS A 75 15.07 11.37 -0.20
N TRP A 76 15.10 11.27 -1.53
CA TRP A 76 14.01 10.65 -2.30
C TRP A 76 13.82 9.19 -1.88
N GLY A 77 14.92 8.43 -1.77
CA GLY A 77 14.88 7.03 -1.33
C GLY A 77 14.39 6.88 0.11
N LEU A 78 14.78 7.79 1.01
CA LEU A 78 14.28 7.82 2.38
C LEU A 78 12.76 8.03 2.43
N TRP A 79 12.24 8.99 1.66
CA TRP A 79 10.79 9.25 1.58
C TRP A 79 10.02 8.11 0.93
N ALA A 80 10.60 7.43 -0.07
CA ALA A 80 10.04 6.21 -0.62
C ALA A 80 9.95 5.10 0.44
N ALA A 81 11.00 4.90 1.24
CA ALA A 81 10.99 3.92 2.33
C ALA A 81 9.95 4.27 3.42
N ILE A 82 9.83 5.55 3.77
CA ILE A 82 8.78 6.04 4.69
C ILE A 82 7.39 5.75 4.12
N ALA A 83 7.14 6.03 2.84
CA ALA A 83 5.87 5.76 2.18
C ALA A 83 5.51 4.26 2.21
N PHE A 84 6.50 3.39 1.97
CA PHE A 84 6.33 1.95 2.08
C PHE A 84 5.96 1.52 3.51
N ILE A 85 6.74 1.95 4.50
CA ILE A 85 6.54 1.56 5.91
C ILE A 85 5.19 2.07 6.43
N LEU A 86 4.83 3.33 6.15
CA LEU A 86 3.55 3.90 6.57
C LEU A 86 2.37 3.19 5.92
N SER A 87 2.47 2.85 4.63
CA SER A 87 1.43 2.09 3.94
C SER A 87 1.28 0.67 4.49
N LEU A 88 2.40 0.01 4.79
CA LEU A 88 2.43 -1.34 5.36
C LEU A 88 1.78 -1.36 6.75
N ILE A 89 2.21 -0.45 7.64
CA ILE A 89 1.65 -0.33 9.00
C ILE A 89 0.18 0.09 8.93
N GLY A 90 -0.16 1.09 8.13
CA GLY A 90 -1.54 1.58 7.99
C GLY A 90 -2.48 0.50 7.49
N THR A 91 -2.04 -0.32 6.53
CA THR A 91 -2.82 -1.47 6.04
C THR A 91 -3.02 -2.50 7.15
N ALA A 92 -1.95 -2.90 7.84
CA ALA A 92 -2.04 -3.87 8.92
C ALA A 92 -2.96 -3.41 10.06
N VAL A 93 -2.94 -2.12 10.41
CA VAL A 93 -3.83 -1.54 11.41
C VAL A 93 -5.29 -1.56 10.94
N ILE A 94 -5.57 -1.18 9.69
CA ILE A 94 -6.94 -1.22 9.14
C ILE A 94 -7.47 -2.64 9.10
N GLU A 95 -6.66 -3.62 8.68
CA GLU A 95 -7.03 -5.02 8.68
C GLU A 95 -7.33 -5.52 10.09
N TYR A 96 -6.45 -5.21 11.06
CA TYR A 96 -6.61 -5.61 12.45
C TYR A 96 -7.89 -5.04 13.10
N VAL A 97 -8.21 -3.77 12.84
CA VAL A 97 -9.38 -3.10 13.41
C VAL A 97 -10.67 -3.45 12.65
N GLY A 98 -10.58 -3.57 11.32
CA GLY A 98 -11.73 -3.72 10.43
C GLY A 98 -12.23 -5.15 10.27
N ILE A 99 -11.37 -6.16 10.46
CA ILE A 99 -11.71 -7.56 10.25
C ILE A 99 -11.94 -8.24 11.60
N LYS A 100 -13.19 -8.63 11.86
CA LYS A 100 -13.59 -9.33 13.09
C LYS A 100 -13.68 -10.82 12.82
N THR A 101 -12.83 -11.60 13.47
CA THR A 101 -12.77 -13.05 13.30
C THR A 101 -12.33 -13.78 14.57
N ASN A 102 -12.83 -14.99 14.75
CA ASN A 102 -12.45 -15.89 15.85
C ASN A 102 -11.35 -16.90 15.43
N ILE A 103 -10.93 -16.86 14.17
CA ILE A 103 -9.87 -17.74 13.66
C ILE A 103 -8.53 -17.26 14.24
N LYS A 104 -7.89 -18.12 15.04
CA LYS A 104 -6.63 -17.81 15.72
C LYS A 104 -5.39 -18.07 14.86
N THR A 105 -5.47 -18.96 13.87
CA THR A 105 -4.32 -19.43 13.09
C THR A 105 -4.64 -19.50 11.59
N GLY A 106 -3.64 -19.31 10.74
CA GLY A 106 -3.78 -19.45 9.29
C GLY A 106 -4.21 -18.18 8.52
N LEU A 107 -4.53 -17.07 9.20
CA LEU A 107 -4.85 -15.79 8.57
C LEU A 107 -3.63 -14.87 8.34
N THR A 108 -2.58 -15.06 9.14
CA THR A 108 -1.40 -14.18 9.16
C THR A 108 -0.78 -13.99 7.78
N SER A 109 -0.67 -15.07 6.99
CA SER A 109 -0.12 -14.98 5.64
C SER A 109 -0.99 -14.13 4.70
N LEU A 110 -2.32 -14.19 4.83
CA LEU A 110 -3.22 -13.40 3.98
C LEU A 110 -3.06 -11.90 4.25
N TYR A 111 -3.07 -11.49 5.53
CA TYR A 111 -2.92 -10.09 5.91
C TYR A 111 -1.56 -9.53 5.52
N TRP A 112 -0.46 -10.26 5.76
CA TRP A 112 0.86 -9.80 5.33
C TRP A 112 0.98 -9.67 3.82
N LEU A 113 0.42 -10.60 3.04
CA LEU A 113 0.42 -10.48 1.58
C LEU A 113 -0.36 -9.25 1.12
N CYS A 114 -1.49 -8.95 1.76
CA CYS A 114 -2.27 -7.76 1.45
C CYS A 114 -1.53 -6.46 1.82
N ALA A 115 -0.98 -6.38 3.04
CA ALA A 115 -0.20 -5.23 3.50
C ALA A 115 1.03 -4.96 2.62
N ILE A 116 1.78 -6.01 2.25
CA ILE A 116 2.93 -5.89 1.34
C ILE A 116 2.47 -5.45 -0.04
N ASN A 117 1.39 -6.02 -0.58
CA ASN A 117 0.86 -5.63 -1.88
C ASN A 117 0.49 -4.14 -1.91
N ASN A 118 -0.17 -3.67 -0.85
CA ASN A 118 -0.58 -2.28 -0.74
C ASN A 118 0.63 -1.34 -0.62
N ALA A 119 1.63 -1.73 0.17
CA ALA A 119 2.88 -0.98 0.28
C ALA A 119 3.67 -0.92 -1.04
N LEU A 120 3.65 -1.98 -1.86
CA LEU A 120 4.22 -1.96 -3.20
C LEU A 120 3.46 -1.01 -4.14
N TYR A 121 2.13 -0.99 -4.08
CA TYR A 121 1.34 0.00 -4.82
C TYR A 121 1.63 1.43 -4.39
N CYS A 122 1.84 1.66 -3.09
CA CYS A 122 2.25 2.97 -2.57
C CYS A 122 3.60 3.39 -3.16
N LEU A 123 4.59 2.49 -3.21
CA LEU A 123 5.88 2.76 -3.85
C LEU A 123 5.75 3.04 -5.36
N ILE A 124 4.94 2.27 -6.07
CA ILE A 124 4.70 2.49 -7.51
C ILE A 124 4.08 3.87 -7.73
N LEU A 125 3.06 4.24 -6.96
CA LEU A 125 2.43 5.56 -7.07
C LEU A 125 3.39 6.70 -6.70
N TYR A 126 4.19 6.52 -5.64
CA TYR A 126 5.23 7.47 -5.26
C TYR A 126 6.23 7.67 -6.40
N PHE A 127 6.70 6.58 -7.02
CA PHE A 127 7.61 6.62 -8.16
C PHE A 127 6.97 7.29 -9.39
N LEU A 128 5.76 6.91 -9.79
CA LEU A 128 5.07 7.51 -10.94
C LEU A 128 4.82 9.00 -10.73
N THR A 129 4.39 9.39 -9.52
CA THR A 129 4.22 10.81 -9.17
C THR A 129 5.55 11.56 -9.24
N SER A 130 6.64 10.91 -8.83
CA SER A 130 8.00 11.46 -8.92
C SER A 130 8.46 11.66 -10.36
N VAL A 131 8.17 10.71 -11.26
CA VAL A 131 8.42 10.84 -12.69
C VAL A 131 7.64 12.02 -13.27
N VAL A 132 6.35 12.14 -12.96
CA VAL A 132 5.53 13.29 -13.39
C VAL A 132 6.13 14.60 -12.89
N TRP A 133 6.51 14.70 -11.61
CA TRP A 133 7.07 15.93 -11.05
C TRP A 133 8.38 16.36 -11.72
N CYS A 134 9.22 15.40 -12.08
CA CYS A 134 10.50 15.67 -12.72
C CYS A 134 10.33 16.13 -14.18
N ASN A 135 9.32 15.64 -14.90
CA ASN A 135 9.20 15.83 -16.34
C ASN A 135 8.22 16.96 -16.75
N PHE A 136 7.23 17.29 -15.92
CA PHE A 136 6.25 18.33 -16.29
C PHE A 136 6.67 19.73 -15.85
N ASN A 137 6.57 20.70 -16.78
CA ASN A 137 7.02 22.08 -16.58
C ASN A 137 6.20 22.87 -15.55
N PHE A 138 4.94 22.47 -15.29
CA PHE A 138 4.12 23.10 -14.25
C PHE A 138 4.51 22.64 -12.82
N CYS A 139 5.25 21.53 -12.70
CA CYS A 139 5.72 20.99 -11.43
C CYS A 139 7.03 21.67 -11.01
N ARG A 140 6.89 22.76 -10.22
CA ARG A 140 8.01 23.45 -9.59
C ARG A 140 8.54 22.62 -8.42
N THR A 141 9.87 22.56 -8.29
CA THR A 141 10.54 21.89 -7.18
C THR A 141 11.99 22.30 -7.11
N ASN A 142 12.55 22.35 -5.89
CA ASN A 142 13.97 22.53 -5.62
C ASN A 142 14.72 21.19 -5.47
N ALA A 143 14.03 20.06 -5.66
CA ALA A 143 14.63 18.73 -5.65
C ALA A 143 15.46 18.48 -6.91
N TYR A 144 16.46 17.60 -6.82
CA TYR A 144 17.17 17.12 -8.01
C TYR A 144 16.23 16.27 -8.88
N LYS A 145 16.00 16.71 -10.12
CA LYS A 145 15.15 16.05 -11.10
C LYS A 145 15.88 14.89 -11.80
N PHE A 146 16.30 13.88 -11.03
CA PHE A 146 17.06 12.73 -11.56
C PHE A 146 16.25 11.80 -12.47
N LEU A 147 14.92 11.86 -12.40
CA LEU A 147 14.00 11.09 -13.24
C LEU A 147 13.56 11.84 -14.51
N LYS A 148 14.19 12.98 -14.81
CA LYS A 148 13.92 13.74 -16.04
C LYS A 148 14.55 13.04 -17.24
N PHE A 149 13.82 12.91 -18.32
CA PHE A 149 14.29 12.40 -19.62
C PHE A 149 13.89 13.34 -20.76
#